data_AF-A0A7X8K8B2-F1
#
_entry.id   AF-A0A7X8K8B2-F1
#
_cell.length_a   1.000
_cell.length_b   1.000
_cell.length_c   1.000
_cell.angle_alpha   90.00
_cell.angle_beta   90.00
_cell.angle_gamma   90.00
#
_symmetry.space_group_name_H-M   'P 1'
#
loop_
_entity.id
_entity.type
_entity.pdbx_description
1 polymer ?
#
loop_
_entity_poly.entity_id
_entity_poly.type
_entity_poly.pdbx_seq_one_letter_code
_entity_poly.pdbx_strand_id
1 'polypeptide(L)'
;AEEMNQGTLIIQAVLGGIGSISLIVAAIGIANTMVMSIYERTREIGIMKVIGASVRDIRLIFLTEASLIGLLGGVLGISLSIGISQLLNFIFSQTEAGVRLGDDAVISIIPPWLILLSLIFSSLIGLMAGYYPAKRATKLSAIEAIKTE
;
A
#
# COMPACT_ATOMS: atom_id res chain seq x y z
N ALA A 1 -4.68 -31.12 -20.63
CA ALA A 1 -4.25 -29.71 -20.80
C ALA A 1 -5.33 -28.74 -20.34
N GLU A 2 -6.59 -28.90 -20.78
CA GLU A 2 -7.71 -28.05 -20.32
C GLU A 2 -8.00 -28.16 -18.81
N GLU A 3 -8.00 -29.36 -18.21
CA GLU A 3 -8.23 -29.50 -16.76
C GLU A 3 -7.14 -28.85 -15.89
N MET A 4 -5.87 -28.89 -16.33
CA MET A 4 -4.76 -28.22 -15.63
C MET A 4 -4.91 -26.70 -15.70
N ASN A 5 -5.38 -26.15 -16.84
CA ASN A 5 -5.60 -24.72 -16.99
C ASN A 5 -6.78 -24.24 -16.12
N GLN A 6 -7.85 -25.03 -16.00
CA GLN A 6 -8.98 -24.74 -15.13
C GLN A 6 -8.58 -24.73 -13.64
N GLY A 7 -7.78 -25.70 -13.21
CA GLY A 7 -7.25 -25.74 -11.83
C GLY A 7 -6.39 -24.51 -11.48
N THR A 8 -5.49 -24.11 -12.39
CA THR A 8 -4.63 -22.92 -12.20
C THR A 8 -5.46 -21.63 -12.15
N LEU A 9 -6.48 -21.49 -13.01
CA LEU A 9 -7.36 -20.31 -13.03
C LEU A 9 -8.12 -20.14 -11.72
N ILE A 10 -8.65 -21.23 -11.15
CA ILE A 10 -9.36 -21.19 -9.86
C ILE A 10 -8.42 -20.74 -8.75
N ILE A 11 -7.20 -21.27 -8.68
CA ILE A 11 -6.21 -20.88 -7.67
C ILE A 11 -5.84 -19.40 -7.82
N GLN A 12 -5.58 -18.92 -9.05
CA GLN A 12 -5.28 -17.52 -9.30
C GLN A 12 -6.44 -16.60 -8.90
N ALA A 13 -7.68 -16.98 -9.18
CA ALA A 13 -8.86 -16.22 -8.81
C ALA A 13 -9.01 -16.12 -7.28
N VAL A 14 -8.79 -17.22 -6.55
CA VAL A 14 -8.84 -17.23 -5.08
C VAL A 14 -7.74 -16.35 -4.48
N LEU A 15 -6.50 -16.49 -4.95
CA LEU A 15 -5.37 -15.67 -4.48
C LEU A 15 -5.58 -14.19 -4.80
N GLY A 16 -6.06 -13.88 -5.99
CA GLY A 16 -6.42 -12.51 -6.38
C GLY A 16 -7.56 -11.94 -5.53
N GLY A 17 -8.55 -12.76 -5.18
CA GLY A 17 -9.64 -12.40 -4.27
C GLY A 17 -9.15 -12.07 -2.86
N ILE A 18 -8.30 -12.93 -2.28
CA ILE A 18 -7.70 -12.69 -0.96
C ILE A 18 -6.86 -11.42 -0.99
N GLY A 19 -6.01 -11.25 -2.01
CA GLY A 19 -5.21 -10.04 -2.18
C GLY A 19 -6.06 -8.78 -2.26
N SER A 20 -7.17 -8.82 -3.00
CA SER A 20 -8.10 -7.69 -3.11
C SER A 20 -8.71 -7.30 -1.76
N ILE A 21 -9.13 -8.29 -0.95
CA ILE A 21 -9.67 -8.03 0.39
C ILE A 21 -8.59 -7.44 1.29
N SER A 22 -7.36 -7.98 1.26
CA SER A 22 -6.23 -7.45 2.02
C SER A 22 -5.93 -5.99 1.67
N LEU A 23 -6.04 -5.61 0.40
CA LEU A 23 -5.85 -4.22 -0.04
C LEU A 23 -6.92 -3.29 0.54
N ILE A 24 -8.18 -3.73 0.60
CA ILE A 24 -9.27 -2.96 1.22
C ILE A 24 -8.98 -2.74 2.71
N VAL A 25 -8.59 -3.80 3.43
CA VAL A 25 -8.24 -3.71 4.85
C VAL A 25 -7.07 -2.76 5.08
N ALA A 26 -6.03 -2.84 4.23
CA ALA A 26 -4.88 -1.93 4.29
C ALA A 26 -5.30 -0.47 4.05
N ALA A 27 -6.16 -0.22 3.05
CA ALA A 27 -6.67 1.12 2.75
C ALA A 27 -7.46 1.72 3.93
N ILE A 28 -8.30 0.92 4.60
CA ILE A 28 -9.02 1.35 5.81
C ILE A 28 -8.03 1.66 6.94
N GLY A 29 -7.00 0.83 7.11
CA GLY A 29 -5.94 1.08 8.09
C GLY A 29 -5.24 2.42 7.85
N ILE A 30 -4.82 2.68 6.62
CA ILE A 30 -4.21 3.97 6.23
C ILE A 30 -5.17 5.12 6.54
N ALA A 31 -6.45 5.00 6.16
CA ALA A 31 -7.44 6.03 6.41
C ALA A 31 -7.60 6.33 7.91
N ASN A 32 -7.67 5.30 8.77
CA ASN A 32 -7.77 5.47 10.21
C ASN A 32 -6.54 6.15 10.81
N THR A 33 -5.33 5.73 10.43
CA THR A 33 -4.09 6.37 10.89
C THR A 33 -4.05 7.84 10.48
N MET A 34 -4.45 8.16 9.25
CA MET A 34 -4.50 9.53 8.76
C MET A 34 -5.54 10.38 9.50
N VAL A 35 -6.73 9.82 9.79
CA VAL A 35 -7.72 10.52 10.62
C VAL A 35 -7.15 10.82 12.00
N MET A 36 -6.46 9.87 12.62
CA MET A 36 -5.83 10.07 13.93
C MET A 36 -4.73 11.15 13.89
N SER A 37 -3.84 11.12 12.89
CA SER A 37 -2.81 12.15 12.67
C SER A 37 -3.42 13.56 12.53
N ILE A 38 -4.55 13.68 11.84
CA ILE A 38 -5.28 14.95 11.71
C ILE A 38 -5.78 15.45 13.07
N TYR A 39 -6.31 14.56 13.91
CA TYR A 39 -6.79 14.93 15.24
C TYR A 39 -5.65 15.43 16.12
N GLU A 40 -4.51 14.73 16.14
CA GLU A 40 -3.31 15.12 16.89
C GLU A 40 -2.74 16.47 16.38
N ARG A 41 -2.79 16.72 15.08
CA ARG A 41 -2.25 17.93 14.43
C ARG A 41 -3.30 19.03 14.20
N THR A 42 -4.46 18.98 14.87
CA THR A 42 -5.56 19.95 14.66
C THR A 42 -5.12 21.40 14.84
N ARG A 43 -4.32 21.69 15.88
CA ARG A 43 -3.79 23.02 16.18
C ARG A 43 -2.83 23.52 15.10
N GLU A 44 -1.96 22.66 14.59
CA GLU A 44 -1.03 22.98 13.50
C GLU A 44 -1.79 23.36 12.22
N ILE A 45 -2.83 22.59 11.89
CA ILE A 45 -3.73 22.89 10.76
C ILE A 45 -4.43 24.25 10.96
N GLY A 46 -4.87 24.55 12.19
CA GLY A 46 -5.45 25.84 12.55
C GLY A 46 -4.47 27.00 12.32
N ILE A 47 -3.23 26.88 12.81
CA ILE A 47 -2.18 27.89 12.63
C ILE A 47 -1.87 28.08 11.14
N MET A 48 -1.71 26.99 10.37
CA MET A 48 -1.47 27.06 8.92
C MET A 48 -2.56 27.86 8.19
N LYS A 49 -3.83 27.67 8.56
CA LYS A 49 -4.94 28.44 7.97
C LYS A 49 -4.92 29.92 8.34
N VAL A 50 -4.52 30.26 9.57
CA VAL A 50 -4.44 31.66 10.03
C VAL A 50 -3.32 32.43 9.33
N ILE A 51 -2.18 31.78 9.08
CA ILE A 51 -1.07 32.38 8.32
C ILE A 51 -1.32 32.43 6.80
N GLY A 52 -2.48 31.96 6.34
CA GLY A 52 -2.92 32.07 4.94
C GLY A 52 -2.69 30.85 4.06
N ALA A 53 -2.37 29.67 4.63
CA ALA A 53 -2.26 28.44 3.83
C ALA A 53 -3.61 28.12 3.18
N SER A 54 -3.58 27.78 1.88
CA SER A 54 -4.80 27.47 1.15
C SER A 54 -5.32 26.08 1.55
N VAL A 55 -6.62 25.88 1.34
CA VAL A 55 -7.26 24.56 1.49
C VAL A 55 -6.58 23.50 0.61
N ARG A 56 -6.00 23.91 -0.52
CA ARG A 56 -5.28 23.00 -1.44
C ARG A 56 -3.95 22.57 -0.86
N ASP A 57 -3.21 23.47 -0.20
CA ASP A 57 -1.90 23.17 0.38
C ASP A 57 -2.04 22.14 1.51
N ILE A 58 -3.00 22.35 2.40
CA ILE A 58 -3.30 21.41 3.49
C ILE A 58 -3.67 20.04 2.92
N ARG A 59 -4.51 20.01 1.89
CA ARG A 59 -4.89 18.76 1.23
C ARG A 59 -3.71 18.05 0.59
N LEU A 60 -2.82 18.79 -0.08
CA LEU A 60 -1.63 18.24 -0.72
C LEU A 60 -0.70 17.61 0.33
N ILE A 61 -0.48 18.26 1.47
CA ILE A 61 0.34 17.70 2.56
C ILE A 61 -0.18 16.33 2.98
N PHE A 62 -1.47 16.21 3.30
CA PHE A 62 -2.03 14.93 3.74
C PHE A 62 -2.09 13.88 2.61
N LEU A 63 -2.33 14.29 1.36
CA LEU A 63 -2.26 13.37 0.23
C LEU A 63 -0.84 12.86 0.00
N THR A 64 0.17 13.71 0.14
CA THR A 64 1.58 13.30 0.02
C THR A 64 1.99 12.37 1.17
N GLU A 65 1.52 12.62 2.40
CA GLU A 65 1.76 11.75 3.55
C GLU A 65 1.13 10.35 3.30
N ALA A 66 -0.12 10.30 2.84
CA ALA A 66 -0.78 9.03 2.52
C ALA A 66 -0.13 8.29 1.34
N SER A 67 0.29 9.03 0.30
CA SER A 67 1.03 8.47 -0.84
C SER A 67 2.37 7.89 -0.40
N LEU A 68 3.06 8.57 0.52
CA LEU A 68 4.35 8.13 1.05
C LEU A 68 4.19 6.86 1.89
N ILE A 69 3.13 6.76 2.70
CA ILE A 69 2.78 5.53 3.44
C ILE A 69 2.56 4.37 2.45
N GLY A 70 1.79 4.60 1.37
CA GLY A 70 1.56 3.61 0.32
C GLY A 70 2.83 3.20 -0.43
N LEU A 71 3.72 4.15 -0.73
CA LEU A 71 5.02 3.88 -1.36
C LEU A 71 5.94 3.07 -0.45
N LEU A 72 6.08 3.47 0.82
CA LEU A 72 6.90 2.76 1.81
C LEU A 72 6.38 1.33 2.02
N GLY A 73 5.06 1.17 2.14
CA GLY A 73 4.43 -0.15 2.20
C GLY A 73 4.71 -0.99 0.94
N GLY A 74 4.69 -0.38 -0.24
CA GLY A 74 5.05 -1.04 -1.50
C GLY A 74 6.51 -1.49 -1.54
N VAL A 75 7.45 -0.61 -1.18
CA VAL A 75 8.89 -0.93 -1.11
C VAL A 75 9.15 -2.08 -0.14
N LEU A 76 8.57 -2.02 1.05
CA LEU A 76 8.70 -3.09 2.05
C LEU A 76 8.05 -4.39 1.58
N GLY A 77 6.86 -4.33 0.99
CA GLY A 77 6.16 -5.49 0.45
C GLY A 77 6.93 -6.20 -0.65
N ILE A 78 7.52 -5.44 -1.59
CA ILE A 78 8.37 -5.98 -2.67
C ILE A 78 9.65 -6.58 -2.09
N SER A 79 10.30 -5.90 -1.14
CA SER A 79 11.52 -6.38 -0.50
C SER A 79 11.29 -7.72 0.21
N LEU A 80 10.17 -7.84 0.94
CA LEU A 80 9.74 -9.09 1.57
C LEU A 80 9.38 -10.16 0.53
N SER A 81 8.69 -9.79 -0.54
CA SER A 81 8.33 -10.73 -1.61
C SER A 81 9.57 -11.33 -2.29
N ILE A 82 10.59 -10.52 -2.59
CA ILE A 82 11.86 -10.99 -3.15
C ILE A 82 12.59 -11.88 -2.15
N GLY A 83 12.65 -11.49 -0.87
CA GLY A 83 13.30 -12.29 0.18
C GLY A 83 12.64 -13.65 0.38
N ILE A 84 11.30 -13.70 0.42
CA ILE A 84 10.55 -14.95 0.52
C ILE A 84 10.76 -15.80 -0.74
N SER A 85 10.75 -15.19 -1.93
CA SER A 85 11.00 -15.89 -3.19
C SER A 85 12.38 -16.56 -3.21
N GLN A 86 13.42 -15.89 -2.73
CA GLN A 86 14.78 -16.44 -2.63
C GLN A 86 14.86 -17.58 -1.61
N LEU A 87 14.20 -17.41 -0.45
CA LEU A 87 14.16 -18.45 0.59
C LEU A 87 13.46 -19.72 0.10
N LEU A 88 12.34 -19.57 -0.61
CA LEU A 88 11.63 -20.70 -1.23
C LEU A 88 12.52 -21.40 -2.25
N ASN A 89 13.15 -20.65 -3.17
CA ASN A 89 14.06 -21.24 -4.17
C ASN A 89 15.19 -22.05 -3.51
N PHE A 90 15.78 -21.56 -2.40
CA PHE A 90 16.84 -22.26 -1.66
C PHE A 90 16.36 -23.54 -0.95
N ILE A 91 15.12 -23.57 -0.47
CA ILE A 91 14.54 -24.77 0.17
C ILE A 91 14.16 -25.81 -0.89
N PHE A 92 13.56 -25.37 -2.00
CA PHE A 92 13.15 -26.25 -3.10
C PHE A 92 14.35 -26.85 -3.86
N SER A 93 15.47 -26.14 -3.97
CA SER A 93 16.70 -26.69 -4.55
C SER A 93 17.31 -27.83 -3.71
N GLN A 94 16.90 -27.99 -2.44
CA GLN A 94 17.38 -29.06 -1.55
C GLN A 94 16.43 -30.28 -1.47
N THR A 95 15.27 -30.23 -2.12
CA THR A 95 14.30 -31.35 -2.09
C THR A 95 14.36 -32.18 -3.37
N GLU A 96 14.08 -33.49 -3.32
CA GLU A 96 14.15 -34.42 -4.48
C GLU A 96 13.28 -33.99 -5.69
N ALA A 97 12.28 -33.14 -5.47
CA ALA A 97 11.48 -32.51 -6.53
C ALA A 97 12.27 -31.49 -7.37
N GLY A 98 13.31 -30.85 -6.81
CA GLY A 98 14.18 -29.90 -7.52
C GLY A 98 15.15 -30.58 -8.50
N VAL A 99 15.63 -31.79 -8.18
CA VAL A 99 16.56 -32.55 -9.02
C VAL A 99 15.89 -33.08 -10.31
N ARG A 100 14.57 -33.33 -10.29
CA ARG A 100 13.82 -33.80 -11.48
C ARG A 100 13.44 -32.67 -12.46
N LEU A 101 13.59 -31.40 -12.06
CA LEU A 101 13.22 -30.23 -12.87
C LEU A 101 14.43 -29.54 -13.53
N GLY A 102 15.66 -29.99 -13.23
CA GLY A 102 16.89 -29.39 -13.76
C GLY A 102 17.24 -28.05 -13.12
N ASP A 103 18.50 -27.60 -13.29
CA ASP A 103 19.05 -26.33 -12.77
C ASP A 103 18.27 -25.06 -13.20
N ASP A 104 17.31 -25.20 -14.11
CA ASP A 104 16.45 -24.13 -14.65
C ASP A 104 15.11 -23.94 -13.89
N ALA A 105 14.94 -24.56 -12.72
CA ALA A 105 13.75 -24.41 -11.88
C ALA A 105 13.66 -23.05 -11.16
N VAL A 106 13.77 -21.95 -11.91
CA VAL A 106 13.45 -20.60 -11.40
C VAL A 106 11.93 -20.39 -11.48
N ILE A 107 11.20 -20.92 -10.49
CA ILE A 107 9.72 -20.89 -10.45
C ILE A 107 9.18 -19.46 -10.29
N SER A 108 9.97 -18.56 -9.69
CA SER A 108 9.56 -17.18 -9.41
C SER A 108 10.55 -16.20 -10.02
N ILE A 109 10.37 -15.91 -11.31
CA ILE A 109 10.99 -14.74 -11.95
C ILE A 109 10.03 -13.58 -11.71
N ILE A 110 10.41 -12.64 -10.84
CA ILE A 110 9.71 -11.36 -10.71
C ILE A 110 10.27 -10.44 -11.79
N PRO A 111 9.55 -10.24 -12.90
CA PRO A 111 10.05 -9.36 -13.94
C PRO A 111 10.13 -7.91 -13.43
N PRO A 112 11.14 -7.13 -13.87
CA PRO A 112 11.38 -5.77 -13.37
C PRO A 112 10.17 -4.83 -13.52
N TRP A 113 9.33 -5.04 -14.53
CA TRP A 113 8.14 -4.22 -14.76
C TRP A 113 7.06 -4.42 -13.68
N LEU A 114 6.96 -5.59 -13.05
CA LEU A 114 6.02 -5.82 -11.95
C LEU A 114 6.43 -5.07 -10.67
N ILE A 115 7.72 -4.86 -10.46
CA ILE A 115 8.24 -4.05 -9.35
C ILE A 115 7.76 -2.60 -9.52
N LEU A 116 7.94 -2.03 -10.71
CA LEU A 116 7.50 -0.68 -11.00
C LEU A 116 5.98 -0.54 -10.90
N LEU A 117 5.24 -1.50 -11.46
CA LEU A 117 3.78 -1.51 -11.44
C LEU A 117 3.23 -1.63 -10.01
N SER A 118 3.82 -2.49 -9.17
CA SER A 118 3.40 -2.66 -7.78
C SER A 118 3.68 -1.42 -6.91
N LEU A 119 4.79 -0.70 -7.14
CA LEU A 119 5.06 0.58 -6.47
C LEU A 119 4.05 1.66 -6.86
N ILE A 120 3.75 1.79 -8.16
CA ILE A 120 2.75 2.74 -8.63
C ILE A 120 1.37 2.39 -8.06
N PHE A 121 1.03 1.10 -8.06
CA PHE A 121 -0.24 0.60 -7.56
C PHE A 121 -0.39 0.81 -6.04
N SER A 122 0.65 0.54 -5.25
CA SER A 122 0.61 0.77 -3.80
C SER A 122 0.50 2.26 -3.45
N SER A 123 1.21 3.12 -4.19
CA SER A 123 1.10 4.57 -4.08
C SER A 123 -0.32 5.05 -4.41
N LEU A 124 -0.93 4.50 -5.46
CA LEU A 124 -2.28 4.84 -5.87
C LEU A 124 -3.32 4.46 -4.81
N ILE A 125 -3.16 3.28 -4.19
CA ILE A 125 -4.02 2.85 -3.08
C ILE A 125 -3.84 3.76 -1.87
N GLY A 126 -2.60 4.13 -1.52
CA GLY A 126 -2.32 5.10 -0.47
C GLY A 126 -3.01 6.46 -0.72
N LEU A 127 -2.93 6.97 -1.95
CA LEU A 127 -3.61 8.19 -2.37
C LEU A 127 -5.15 8.08 -2.27
N MET A 128 -5.73 6.98 -2.76
CA MET A 128 -7.16 6.73 -2.70
C MET A 128 -7.66 6.65 -1.25
N ALA A 129 -6.93 5.94 -0.39
CA ALA A 129 -7.22 5.82 1.04
C ALA A 129 -7.10 7.18 1.77
N GLY A 130 -6.07 7.96 1.44
CA GLY A 130 -5.79 9.27 2.02
C GLY A 130 -6.73 10.39 1.56
N TYR A 131 -7.47 10.19 0.47
CA TYR A 131 -8.34 11.21 -0.10
C TYR A 131 -9.45 11.67 0.86
N TYR A 132 -10.11 10.72 1.51
CA TYR A 132 -11.16 11.00 2.49
C TYR A 132 -10.65 11.79 3.71
N PRO A 133 -9.60 11.33 4.43
CA PRO A 133 -9.06 12.08 5.56
C PRO A 133 -8.49 13.44 5.14
N ALA A 134 -7.80 13.54 4.00
CA ALA A 134 -7.29 14.82 3.49
C ALA A 134 -8.43 15.83 3.28
N LYS A 135 -9.57 15.39 2.73
CA LYS A 135 -10.76 16.25 2.62
C LYS A 135 -11.32 16.64 3.98
N ARG A 136 -11.30 15.75 4.97
CA ARG A 136 -11.75 16.04 6.34
C ARG A 136 -10.87 17.09 7.03
N ALA A 137 -9.54 17.01 6.89
CA ALA A 137 -8.60 17.99 7.45
C ALA A 137 -8.90 19.42 6.99
N THR A 138 -9.27 19.59 5.71
CA THR A 138 -9.59 20.91 5.16
C THR A 138 -10.83 21.55 5.75
N LYS A 139 -11.73 20.78 6.37
CA LYS A 139 -12.97 21.30 6.97
C LYS A 139 -12.82 21.74 8.43
N LEU A 140 -11.69 21.48 9.07
CA LEU A 140 -11.45 21.89 10.46
C LEU A 140 -11.41 23.42 10.60
N SER A 141 -12.16 23.97 11.56
CA SER A 141 -12.19 25.42 11.81
C SER A 141 -10.92 25.88 12.53
N ALA A 142 -10.28 26.94 12.02
CA ALA A 142 -9.05 27.48 12.59
C ALA A 142 -9.29 28.16 13.94
N ILE A 143 -10.41 28.89 14.08
CA ILE A 143 -10.80 29.56 15.33
C ILE A 143 -11.10 28.55 16.43
N GLU A 144 -11.79 27.45 16.09
CA GLU A 144 -12.14 26.40 17.04
C GLU A 144 -10.90 25.62 17.48
N ALA A 145 -10.00 25.31 16.54
CA ALA A 145 -8.74 24.63 16.82
C ALA A 145 -7.79 25.41 17.76
N ILE A 146 -7.86 26.74 17.77
CA ILE A 146 -7.04 27.60 18.64
C ILE A 146 -7.72 27.86 19.99
N LYS A 147 -9.06 27.84 20.04
CA LYS A 147 -9.86 28.11 21.24
C LYS A 147 -10.08 26.89 22.15
N THR A 148 -9.66 25.70 21.75
CA THR A 148 -9.95 24.45 22.50
C THR A 148 -9.10 24.29 23.78
N GLU A 149 -8.34 25.30 24.21
CA GLU A 149 -7.80 25.43 25.57
C GLU A 149 -8.10 26.83 26.13
#